data_AF-A0A8T5RL86-F1
#
_entry.id   AF-A0A8T5RL86-F1
#
_cell.length_a   1.000
_cell.length_b   1.000
_cell.length_c   1.000
_cell.angle_alpha   90.00
_cell.angle_beta   90.00
_cell.angle_gamma   90.00
#
_symmetry.space_group_name_H-M   'P 1'
#
loop_
_entity.id
_entity.type
_entity.pdbx_description
1 polymer ?
#
loop_
_entity_poly.entity_id
_entity_poly.type
_entity_poly.pdbx_seq_one_letter_code
_entity_poly.pdbx_strand_id
1 'polypeptide(L)'
;MVDTFINEYNLKPLLVTLRTGYMTDIAISNIKQTLKKLSLEEDHIFNSEAISIFTKLYKFLFKNHNSNEKGLTLEICHICTDILHTLLVKEAIKKNLKYVIIGFSPDQIARYFYETKKKDTYTDGLPRPPEFKNCLEENDFIAYLDENIDIDSLPRVLYPYHVIDYDEKEIIKRIEEKGLINKGKGNPILTNCHVVKVALMYDLYRYGGITYSLQYAELIRQKPPEIRKKVRKELLIVLLSFARSIFRGTFNMSAFEHFFKRIGTTREELLRIIEKHRENDPNKEIIERNLDLLKTLQFK
;
A
#
# COMPACT_ATOMS: atom_id res chain seq x y z
N MET A 1 0.99 -8.55 -15.97
CA MET A 1 0.92 -7.28 -16.72
C MET A 1 2.12 -7.12 -17.64
N VAL A 2 3.35 -6.88 -17.15
CA VAL A 2 4.54 -6.70 -18.01
C VAL A 2 4.72 -7.83 -19.02
N ASP A 3 4.67 -9.07 -18.55
CA ASP A 3 4.73 -10.28 -19.40
C ASP A 3 3.66 -10.30 -20.49
N THR A 4 2.39 -10.00 -20.15
CA THR A 4 1.28 -9.87 -21.12
C THR A 4 1.52 -8.74 -22.13
N PHE A 5 2.00 -7.58 -21.69
CA PHE A 5 2.20 -6.44 -22.60
C PHE A 5 3.26 -6.72 -23.65
N ILE A 6 4.33 -7.42 -23.27
CA ILE A 6 5.41 -7.76 -24.19
C ILE A 6 4.97 -8.91 -25.09
N ASN A 7 4.50 -10.01 -24.50
CA ASN A 7 4.31 -11.26 -25.24
C ASN A 7 2.96 -11.35 -25.97
N GLU A 8 1.92 -10.67 -25.49
CA GLU A 8 0.58 -10.73 -26.07
C GLU A 8 0.24 -9.45 -26.84
N TYR A 9 0.65 -8.28 -26.36
CA TYR A 9 0.34 -6.99 -26.99
C TYR A 9 1.49 -6.36 -27.78
N ASN A 10 2.67 -6.97 -27.78
CA ASN A 10 3.86 -6.49 -28.49
C ASN A 10 4.20 -5.01 -28.18
N LEU A 11 4.04 -4.62 -26.92
CA LEU A 11 4.38 -3.29 -26.43
C LEU A 11 5.83 -3.26 -25.95
N LYS A 12 6.46 -2.08 -26.07
CA LYS A 12 7.77 -1.79 -25.47
C LYS A 12 7.60 -0.88 -24.25
N PRO A 13 7.43 -1.42 -23.04
CA PRO A 13 7.24 -0.60 -21.85
C PRO A 13 8.55 -0.02 -21.35
N LEU A 14 8.54 1.25 -20.94
CA LEU A 14 9.50 1.75 -19.96
C LEU A 14 8.99 1.38 -18.58
N LEU A 15 9.77 0.60 -17.83
CA LEU A 15 9.40 0.17 -16.50
C LEU A 15 10.01 1.10 -15.45
N VAL A 16 9.22 1.47 -14.44
CA VAL A 16 9.68 2.34 -13.36
C VAL A 16 9.32 1.71 -12.02
N THR A 17 10.33 1.49 -11.18
CA THR A 17 10.16 1.13 -9.77
C THR A 17 10.48 2.35 -8.91
N LEU A 18 9.45 2.88 -8.25
CA LEU A 18 9.58 3.96 -7.30
C LEU A 18 9.83 3.38 -5.90
N ARG A 19 10.95 3.75 -5.28
CA ARG A 19 11.32 3.28 -3.95
C ARG A 19 10.78 4.22 -2.89
N THR A 20 9.92 3.69 -2.02
CA THR A 20 9.48 4.41 -0.82
C THR A 20 10.48 4.33 0.32
N GLY A 21 11.45 3.41 0.23
CA GLY A 21 12.35 3.05 1.33
C GLY A 21 11.79 1.98 2.28
N TYR A 22 10.58 1.49 2.05
CA TYR A 22 9.91 0.51 2.91
C TYR A 22 9.41 -0.73 2.15
N MET A 23 9.80 -0.88 0.88
CA MET A 23 9.63 -2.13 0.13
C MET A 23 10.44 -3.25 0.79
N THR A 24 9.91 -4.47 0.77
CA THR A 24 10.63 -5.64 1.31
C THR A 24 11.73 -6.10 0.36
N ASP A 25 12.77 -6.72 0.90
CA ASP A 25 13.84 -7.30 0.10
C ASP A 25 13.33 -8.39 -0.86
N ILE A 26 12.29 -9.11 -0.46
CA ILE A 26 11.62 -10.11 -1.31
C ILE A 26 10.99 -9.43 -2.52
N ALA A 27 10.27 -8.32 -2.34
CA ALA A 27 9.67 -7.59 -3.45
C ALA A 27 10.74 -7.04 -4.41
N ILE A 28 11.83 -6.47 -3.88
CA ILE A 28 12.95 -5.97 -4.68
C ILE A 28 13.63 -7.12 -5.45
N SER A 29 13.84 -8.26 -4.80
CA SER A 29 14.44 -9.43 -5.43
C SER A 29 13.55 -9.99 -6.54
N ASN A 30 12.24 -10.07 -6.33
CA ASN A 30 11.28 -10.51 -7.34
C ASN A 30 11.30 -9.58 -8.56
N ILE A 31 11.33 -8.26 -8.36
CA ILE A 31 11.43 -7.27 -9.45
C ILE A 31 12.70 -7.52 -10.26
N LYS A 32 13.87 -7.61 -9.61
CA LYS A 32 15.15 -7.85 -10.30
C LYS A 32 15.17 -9.17 -11.07
N GLN A 33 14.62 -10.24 -10.48
CA GLN A 33 14.50 -11.54 -11.15
C GLN A 33 13.60 -11.45 -12.38
N THR A 34 12.44 -10.81 -12.27
CA THR A 34 11.51 -10.62 -13.39
C THR A 34 12.16 -9.82 -14.52
N LEU A 35 12.82 -8.70 -14.20
CA LEU A 35 13.53 -7.87 -15.19
C LEU A 35 14.57 -8.70 -15.95
N LYS A 36 15.42 -9.45 -15.21
CA LYS A 36 16.42 -10.33 -15.80
C LYS A 36 15.83 -11.42 -16.68
N LYS A 37 14.72 -12.03 -16.24
CA LYS A 37 14.10 -13.13 -16.97
C LYS A 37 13.43 -12.67 -18.27
N LEU A 38 13.00 -11.41 -18.33
CA LEU A 38 12.40 -10.79 -19.49
C LEU A 38 13.38 -9.93 -20.32
N SER A 39 14.66 -9.85 -19.90
CA SER A 39 15.68 -9.01 -20.53
C SER A 39 15.31 -7.53 -20.62
N LEU A 40 14.79 -6.98 -19.51
CA LEU A 40 14.30 -5.60 -19.40
C LEU A 40 15.12 -4.73 -18.44
N GLU A 41 16.33 -5.17 -18.05
CA GLU A 41 17.17 -4.38 -17.12
C GLU A 41 17.48 -2.98 -17.65
N GLU A 42 17.72 -2.85 -18.96
CA GLU A 42 18.04 -1.57 -19.62
C GLU A 42 16.79 -0.72 -19.90
N ASP A 43 15.61 -1.33 -19.92
CA ASP A 43 14.30 -0.66 -20.08
C ASP A 43 13.64 -0.39 -18.70
N HIS A 44 14.43 -0.38 -17.62
CA HIS A 44 13.95 -0.19 -16.24
C HIS A 44 14.66 0.95 -15.50
N ILE A 45 13.89 1.70 -14.69
CA ILE A 45 14.41 2.74 -13.80
C ILE A 45 14.07 2.39 -12.35
N PHE A 46 15.09 2.33 -11.49
CA PHE A 46 14.92 2.36 -10.03
C PHE A 46 15.06 3.80 -9.53
N ASN A 47 13.94 4.49 -9.28
CA ASN A 47 13.96 5.84 -8.71
C ASN A 47 13.89 5.76 -7.17
N SER A 48 14.84 6.40 -6.50
CA SER A 48 14.92 6.51 -5.04
C SER A 48 14.94 7.95 -4.51
N GLU A 49 14.69 8.93 -5.36
CA GLU A 49 14.79 10.36 -5.03
C GLU A 49 13.77 10.76 -3.95
N ALA A 50 12.57 10.18 -3.98
CA ALA A 50 11.47 10.54 -3.08
C ALA A 50 11.48 9.82 -1.71
N ILE A 51 12.51 9.02 -1.41
CA ILE A 51 12.58 8.23 -0.16
C ILE A 51 12.46 9.10 1.10
N SER A 52 13.09 10.28 1.09
CA SER A 52 13.02 11.25 2.19
C SER A 52 11.59 11.75 2.40
N ILE A 53 10.89 12.11 1.31
CA ILE A 53 9.50 12.56 1.33
C ILE A 53 8.58 11.48 1.90
N PHE A 54 8.71 10.22 1.48
CA PHE A 54 7.91 9.13 2.06
C PHE A 54 8.17 8.97 3.56
N THR A 55 9.42 9.12 4.00
CA THR A 55 9.77 9.05 5.44
C THR A 55 9.14 10.21 6.22
N LYS A 56 9.17 11.44 5.68
CA LYS A 56 8.48 12.61 6.25
C LYS A 56 6.96 12.37 6.31
N LEU A 57 6.37 11.87 5.23
CA LEU A 57 4.93 11.57 5.15
C LEU A 57 4.50 10.56 6.20
N TYR A 58 5.16 9.40 6.28
CA TYR A 58 4.76 8.39 7.25
C TYR A 58 4.94 8.90 8.67
N LYS A 59 6.05 9.58 8.98
CA LYS A 59 6.25 10.20 10.29
C LYS A 59 5.12 11.18 10.63
N PHE A 60 4.71 12.01 9.67
CA PHE A 60 3.60 12.94 9.84
C PHE A 60 2.28 12.19 10.11
N LEU A 61 1.91 11.22 9.27
CA LEU A 61 0.65 10.50 9.39
C LEU A 61 0.56 9.71 10.70
N PHE A 62 1.60 8.97 11.09
CA PHE A 62 1.59 8.22 12.36
C PHE A 62 1.49 9.12 13.60
N LYS A 63 1.94 10.37 13.52
CA LYS A 63 1.88 11.32 14.64
C LYS A 63 0.61 12.16 14.70
N ASN A 64 -0.03 12.39 13.56
CA ASN A 64 -1.12 13.36 13.45
C ASN A 64 -2.47 12.73 13.05
N HIS A 65 -2.50 11.45 12.68
CA HIS A 65 -3.74 10.76 12.34
C HIS A 65 -4.70 10.74 13.53
N ASN A 66 -5.91 11.25 13.32
CA ASN A 66 -6.95 11.32 14.35
C ASN A 66 -8.37 11.15 13.79
N SER A 67 -8.52 10.38 12.71
CA SER A 67 -9.83 10.13 12.11
C SER A 67 -10.61 9.05 12.88
N ASN A 68 -11.93 9.23 13.01
CA ASN A 68 -12.86 8.18 13.46
C ASN A 68 -13.58 7.50 12.30
N GLU A 69 -13.39 7.99 11.07
CA GLU A 69 -14.04 7.47 9.86
C GLU A 69 -13.15 6.47 9.12
N LYS A 70 -11.83 6.64 9.21
CA LYS A 70 -10.86 5.89 8.42
C LYS A 70 -9.66 5.46 9.27
N GLY A 71 -9.31 4.18 9.17
CA GLY A 71 -8.08 3.65 9.77
C GLY A 71 -6.83 4.18 9.07
N LEU A 72 -5.74 4.31 9.83
CA LEU A 72 -4.45 4.80 9.35
C LEU A 72 -3.91 3.95 8.20
N THR A 73 -4.12 2.63 8.23
CA THR A 73 -3.65 1.74 7.16
C THR A 73 -4.22 2.14 5.80
N LEU A 74 -5.51 2.46 5.72
CA LEU A 74 -6.15 2.87 4.46
C LEU A 74 -5.71 4.28 4.04
N GLU A 75 -5.55 5.18 5.01
CA GLU A 75 -5.15 6.56 4.73
C GLU A 75 -3.72 6.66 4.20
N ILE A 76 -2.77 6.00 4.87
CA ILE A 76 -1.39 5.90 4.42
C ILE A 76 -1.31 5.33 3.01
N CYS A 77 -1.99 4.22 2.72
CA CYS A 77 -1.93 3.61 1.40
C CYS A 77 -2.46 4.56 0.32
N HIS A 78 -3.56 5.28 0.57
CA HIS A 78 -4.12 6.21 -0.40
C HIS A 78 -3.16 7.38 -0.68
N ILE A 79 -2.67 8.06 0.36
CA ILE A 79 -1.78 9.23 0.19
C ILE A 79 -0.43 8.82 -0.40
N CYS A 80 0.11 7.67 0.02
CA CYS A 80 1.34 7.12 -0.57
C CYS A 80 1.17 6.83 -2.07
N THR A 81 0.05 6.21 -2.44
CA THR A 81 -0.31 5.94 -3.83
C THR A 81 -0.40 7.22 -4.65
N ASP A 82 -1.00 8.29 -4.12
CA ASP A 82 -1.11 9.57 -4.80
C ASP A 82 0.30 10.12 -5.17
N ILE A 83 1.26 10.05 -4.24
CA ILE A 83 2.67 10.45 -4.51
C ILE A 83 3.32 9.51 -5.54
N LEU A 84 3.13 8.19 -5.42
CA LEU A 84 3.68 7.23 -6.37
C LEU A 84 3.16 7.48 -7.80
N HIS A 85 1.86 7.69 -7.94
CA HIS A 85 1.24 8.02 -9.23
C HIS A 85 1.81 9.32 -9.80
N THR A 86 1.99 10.33 -8.95
CA THR A 86 2.53 11.63 -9.35
C THR A 86 3.96 11.52 -9.86
N LEU A 87 4.82 10.78 -9.15
CA LEU A 87 6.17 10.51 -9.61
C LEU A 87 6.19 9.78 -10.97
N LEU A 88 5.30 8.82 -11.20
CA LEU A 88 5.17 8.16 -12.51
C LEU A 88 4.72 9.15 -13.60
N VAL A 89 3.75 10.01 -13.31
CA VAL A 89 3.28 11.07 -14.22
C VAL A 89 4.43 12.03 -14.56
N LYS A 90 5.23 12.45 -13.57
CA LYS A 90 6.40 13.30 -13.80
C LYS A 90 7.44 12.62 -14.67
N GLU A 91 7.72 11.33 -14.47
CA GLU A 91 8.62 10.57 -15.34
C GLU A 91 8.09 10.48 -16.78
N ALA A 92 6.78 10.29 -16.95
CA ALA A 92 6.16 10.31 -18.28
C ALA A 92 6.27 11.68 -18.95
N ILE A 93 6.03 12.78 -18.23
CA ILE A 93 6.20 14.15 -18.74
C ILE A 93 7.66 14.39 -19.17
N LYS A 94 8.64 14.08 -18.32
CA LYS A 94 10.08 14.24 -18.61
C LYS A 94 10.51 13.51 -19.88
N LYS A 95 9.86 12.37 -20.19
CA LYS A 95 10.19 11.50 -21.33
C LYS A 95 9.22 11.67 -22.50
N ASN A 96 8.31 12.65 -22.45
CA ASN A 96 7.28 12.88 -23.45
C ASN A 96 6.43 11.62 -23.77
N LEU A 97 6.09 10.85 -22.73
CA LEU A 97 5.25 9.66 -22.83
C LEU A 97 3.79 10.03 -22.63
N LYS A 98 2.92 9.50 -23.50
CA LYS A 98 1.47 9.80 -23.49
C LYS A 98 0.67 8.99 -22.47
N TYR A 99 1.22 7.86 -22.01
CA TYR A 99 0.50 6.88 -21.21
C TYR A 99 1.32 6.49 -19.98
N VAL A 100 0.64 6.46 -18.83
CA VAL A 100 1.08 5.83 -17.59
C VAL A 100 0.16 4.66 -17.33
N ILE A 101 0.72 3.47 -17.11
CA ILE A 101 -0.07 2.26 -16.87
C ILE A 101 0.25 1.72 -15.48
N ILE A 102 -0.80 1.45 -14.71
CA ILE A 102 -0.69 1.00 -13.32
C ILE A 102 -1.47 -0.30 -13.14
N GLY A 103 -0.81 -1.32 -12.61
CA GLY A 103 -1.35 -2.67 -12.48
C GLY A 103 -2.18 -2.90 -11.23
N PHE A 104 -3.08 -1.98 -10.89
CA PHE A 104 -4.01 -2.16 -9.77
C PHE A 104 -4.98 -3.28 -10.09
N SER A 105 -5.18 -4.18 -9.13
CA SER A 105 -6.18 -5.24 -9.26
C SER A 105 -7.59 -4.69 -9.04
N PRO A 106 -8.63 -5.34 -9.57
CA PRO A 106 -10.03 -4.90 -9.41
C PRO A 106 -10.53 -4.84 -7.96
N ASP A 107 -9.88 -5.53 -7.01
CA ASP A 107 -10.19 -5.42 -5.58
C ASP A 107 -9.52 -4.19 -4.93
N GLN A 108 -8.55 -3.58 -5.61
CA GLN A 108 -7.88 -2.34 -5.22
C GLN A 108 -8.59 -1.11 -5.78
N ILE A 109 -9.92 -1.14 -5.98
CA ILE A 109 -10.71 0.03 -6.41
C ILE A 109 -10.51 1.15 -5.39
N ALA A 110 -9.53 1.99 -5.67
CA ALA A 110 -9.15 3.07 -4.79
C ALA A 110 -10.06 4.26 -5.06
N ARG A 111 -10.29 4.58 -6.34
CA ARG A 111 -11.05 5.76 -6.83
C ARG A 111 -11.49 5.67 -8.30
N TYR A 112 -10.75 4.94 -9.14
CA TYR A 112 -10.88 5.01 -10.61
C TYR A 112 -11.23 3.64 -11.20
N PHE A 113 -11.99 3.66 -12.30
CA PHE A 113 -12.29 2.46 -13.08
C PHE A 113 -11.14 2.23 -14.09
N TYR A 114 -11.30 2.54 -15.37
CA TYR A 114 -10.23 2.28 -16.36
C TYR A 114 -9.18 3.40 -16.45
N GLU A 115 -9.57 4.66 -16.25
CA GLU A 115 -8.71 5.82 -16.48
C GLU A 115 -8.99 6.90 -15.44
N THR A 116 -7.94 7.60 -15.00
CA THR A 116 -8.07 8.80 -14.15
C THR A 116 -8.34 10.03 -15.01
N LYS A 117 -9.30 10.88 -14.60
CA LYS A 117 -9.48 12.18 -15.26
C LYS A 117 -8.25 13.06 -15.00
N LYS A 118 -7.80 13.84 -15.98
CA LYS A 118 -6.62 14.73 -15.82
C LYS A 118 -6.72 15.66 -14.61
N LYS A 119 -7.92 16.18 -14.32
CA LYS A 119 -8.18 16.99 -13.12
C LYS A 119 -7.91 16.22 -11.82
N ASP A 120 -8.28 14.94 -11.77
CA ASP A 120 -8.06 14.10 -10.59
C ASP A 120 -6.56 13.76 -10.46
N THR A 121 -5.87 13.48 -11.58
CA THR A 121 -4.40 13.35 -11.62
C THR A 121 -3.69 14.59 -11.10
N TYR A 122 -4.12 15.79 -11.52
CA TYR A 122 -3.60 17.05 -10.99
C TYR A 122 -3.83 17.16 -9.49
N THR A 123 -5.07 16.94 -9.05
CA THR A 123 -5.46 17.16 -7.65
C THR A 123 -4.77 16.17 -6.72
N ASP A 124 -4.61 14.91 -7.14
CA ASP A 124 -3.85 13.88 -6.41
C ASP A 124 -2.34 14.17 -6.42
N GLY A 125 -1.85 14.95 -7.37
CA GLY A 125 -0.45 15.38 -7.47
C GLY A 125 -0.04 16.52 -6.57
N LEU A 126 -0.95 17.04 -5.75
CA LEU A 126 -0.66 18.09 -4.76
C LEU A 126 -0.43 17.49 -3.36
N PRO A 127 0.37 18.15 -2.50
CA PRO A 127 0.59 17.69 -1.12
C PRO A 127 -0.71 17.51 -0.33
N ARG A 128 -0.87 16.33 0.30
CA ARG A 128 -2.00 16.01 1.17
C ARG A 128 -1.55 15.22 2.43
N PRO A 129 -2.24 15.41 3.58
CA PRO A 129 -3.24 16.45 3.82
C PRO A 129 -2.60 17.85 3.82
N PRO A 130 -3.36 18.96 3.70
CA PRO A 130 -2.77 20.30 3.55
C PRO A 130 -1.74 20.67 4.63
N GLU A 131 -1.93 20.20 5.86
CA GLU A 131 -1.03 20.41 6.98
C GLU A 131 0.34 19.75 6.77
N PHE A 132 0.41 18.69 5.94
CA PHE A 132 1.67 18.06 5.59
C PHE A 132 2.56 18.98 4.73
N LYS A 133 1.97 19.93 3.98
CA LYS A 133 2.73 20.94 3.21
C LYS A 133 3.68 21.75 4.10
N ASN A 134 3.31 21.96 5.37
CA ASN A 134 4.14 22.67 6.35
C ASN A 134 5.38 21.87 6.80
N CYS A 135 5.44 20.57 6.50
CA CYS A 135 6.58 19.70 6.79
C CYS A 135 7.53 19.54 5.59
N LEU A 136 7.20 20.15 4.45
CA LEU A 136 7.99 20.05 3.22
C LEU A 136 8.97 21.20 3.10
N GLU A 137 10.17 20.87 2.63
CA GLU A 137 11.18 21.81 2.17
C GLU A 137 11.07 22.00 0.65
N GLU A 138 11.72 23.03 0.09
CA GLU A 138 11.70 23.32 -1.35
C GLU A 138 12.06 22.10 -2.21
N ASN A 139 13.09 21.35 -1.82
CA ASN A 139 13.53 20.14 -2.52
C ASN A 139 12.51 19.00 -2.46
N ASP A 140 11.58 18.99 -1.50
CA ASP A 140 10.58 17.93 -1.39
C ASP A 140 9.47 18.05 -2.46
N PHE A 141 9.29 19.24 -3.05
CA PHE A 141 8.31 19.47 -4.12
C PHE A 141 8.64 18.70 -5.41
N ILE A 142 9.82 18.07 -5.51
CA ILE A 142 10.12 17.09 -6.56
C ILE A 142 9.13 15.92 -6.59
N ALA A 143 8.48 15.58 -5.47
CA ALA A 143 7.47 14.52 -5.41
C ALA A 143 6.06 14.93 -5.87
N TYR A 144 5.83 16.22 -6.13
CA TYR A 144 4.51 16.78 -6.42
C TYR A 144 4.47 17.47 -7.79
N LEU A 145 3.28 17.68 -8.33
CA LEU A 145 3.09 18.48 -9.54
C LEU A 145 3.26 19.98 -9.22
N ASP A 146 3.67 20.74 -10.23
CA ASP A 146 3.61 22.21 -10.17
C ASP A 146 2.14 22.64 -10.12
N GLU A 147 1.82 23.59 -9.25
CA GLU A 147 0.46 24.14 -9.11
C GLU A 147 0.00 24.82 -10.42
N ASN A 148 0.92 25.30 -11.25
CA ASN A 148 0.67 25.99 -12.53
C ASN A 148 0.79 25.09 -13.76
N ILE A 149 0.90 23.77 -13.60
CA ILE A 149 1.02 22.86 -14.73
C ILE A 149 -0.22 22.93 -15.64
N ASP A 150 -0.01 22.88 -16.96
CA ASP A 150 -1.11 22.71 -17.90
C ASP A 150 -1.72 21.32 -17.72
N ILE A 151 -2.92 21.27 -17.12
CA ILE A 151 -3.65 20.04 -16.83
C ILE A 151 -3.92 19.26 -18.12
N ASP A 152 -4.16 19.94 -19.25
CA ASP A 152 -4.44 19.28 -20.52
C ASP A 152 -3.19 18.65 -21.16
N SER A 153 -2.00 19.04 -20.72
CA SER A 153 -0.74 18.40 -21.13
C SER A 153 -0.46 17.08 -20.40
N LEU A 154 -1.19 16.78 -19.30
CA LEU A 154 -0.91 15.59 -18.49
C LEU A 154 -1.12 14.28 -19.27
N PRO A 155 -0.25 13.28 -19.06
CA PRO A 155 -0.40 11.95 -19.66
C PRO A 155 -1.65 11.25 -19.15
N ARG A 156 -2.17 10.31 -19.95
CA ARG A 156 -3.32 9.47 -19.56
C ARG A 156 -2.87 8.40 -18.58
N VAL A 157 -3.55 8.27 -17.44
CA VAL A 157 -3.27 7.26 -16.43
C VAL A 157 -4.30 6.14 -16.52
N LEU A 158 -3.84 4.92 -16.81
CA LEU A 158 -4.70 3.76 -17.14
C LEU A 158 -4.53 2.61 -16.13
N TYR A 159 -5.63 1.88 -15.88
CA TYR A 159 -5.72 0.72 -14.98
C TYR A 159 -6.28 -0.51 -15.72
N PRO A 160 -5.44 -1.24 -16.47
CA PRO A 160 -5.94 -2.21 -17.45
C PRO A 160 -6.65 -3.41 -16.84
N TYR A 161 -6.29 -3.85 -15.63
CA TYR A 161 -6.97 -4.99 -15.00
C TYR A 161 -8.42 -4.71 -14.62
N HIS A 162 -8.89 -3.47 -14.66
CA HIS A 162 -10.32 -3.18 -14.47
C HIS A 162 -11.16 -3.50 -15.70
N VAL A 163 -10.54 -3.76 -16.86
CA VAL A 163 -11.21 -4.07 -18.13
C VAL A 163 -10.64 -5.30 -18.84
N ILE A 164 -9.63 -5.94 -18.25
CA ILE A 164 -9.03 -7.20 -18.72
C ILE A 164 -9.31 -8.25 -17.65
N ASP A 165 -9.57 -9.49 -18.08
CA ASP A 165 -9.79 -10.60 -17.16
C ASP A 165 -8.65 -10.72 -16.15
N TYR A 166 -9.04 -10.75 -14.88
CA TYR A 166 -8.13 -10.78 -13.75
C TYR A 166 -8.48 -11.96 -12.83
N ASP A 167 -7.58 -12.94 -12.76
CA ASP A 167 -7.58 -13.98 -11.73
C ASP A 167 -6.21 -13.97 -11.05
N GLU A 168 -6.16 -13.51 -9.79
CA GLU A 168 -4.92 -13.43 -9.00
C GLU A 168 -4.21 -14.79 -8.92
N LYS A 169 -4.95 -15.89 -8.77
CA LYS A 169 -4.36 -17.23 -8.63
C LYS A 169 -3.76 -17.69 -9.94
N GLU A 170 -4.46 -17.46 -11.05
CA GLU A 170 -3.93 -17.76 -12.38
C GLU A 170 -2.69 -16.92 -12.68
N ILE A 171 -2.73 -15.62 -12.36
CA ILE A 171 -1.58 -14.73 -12.54
C ILE A 171 -0.38 -15.22 -11.74
N ILE A 172 -0.55 -15.53 -10.45
CA ILE A 172 0.53 -16.06 -9.59
C ILE A 172 1.08 -17.37 -10.15
N LYS A 173 0.20 -18.30 -10.54
CA LYS A 173 0.61 -19.58 -11.14
C LYS A 173 1.43 -19.35 -12.41
N ARG A 174 0.96 -18.49 -13.32
CA ARG A 174 1.64 -18.17 -14.59
C ARG A 174 3.02 -17.55 -14.37
N ILE A 175 3.17 -16.62 -13.43
CA ILE A 175 4.47 -15.98 -13.17
C ILE A 175 5.46 -16.93 -12.46
N GLU A 176 4.96 -17.87 -11.64
CA GLU A 176 5.79 -18.93 -11.04
C GLU A 176 6.22 -19.97 -12.09
N GLU A 177 5.32 -20.41 -12.96
CA GLU A 177 5.62 -21.37 -14.04
C GLU A 177 6.63 -20.81 -15.05
N LYS A 178 6.55 -19.51 -15.34
CA LYS A 178 7.55 -18.80 -16.17
C LYS A 178 8.87 -18.51 -15.44
N GLY A 179 8.95 -18.79 -14.14
CA GLY A 179 10.11 -18.52 -13.30
C GLY A 179 10.43 -17.03 -13.16
N LEU A 180 9.44 -16.15 -13.35
CA LEU A 180 9.58 -14.70 -13.16
C LEU A 180 9.75 -14.35 -11.69
N ILE A 181 9.15 -15.15 -10.82
CA ILE A 181 9.35 -15.15 -9.37
C ILE A 181 9.57 -16.57 -8.87
N ASN A 182 10.21 -16.70 -7.71
CA ASN A 182 10.35 -18.00 -7.06
C ASN A 182 9.04 -18.46 -6.42
N LYS A 183 8.79 -19.77 -6.44
CA LYS A 183 7.58 -20.38 -5.86
C LYS A 183 7.39 -19.97 -4.40
N GLY A 184 6.19 -19.52 -4.06
CA GLY A 184 5.84 -19.06 -2.71
C GLY A 184 6.37 -17.68 -2.32
N LYS A 185 7.15 -17.01 -3.19
CA LYS A 185 7.62 -15.63 -2.99
C LYS A 185 6.67 -14.58 -3.56
N GLY A 186 5.55 -14.98 -4.14
CA GLY A 186 4.46 -14.08 -4.59
C GLY A 186 3.45 -13.70 -3.50
N ASN A 187 3.59 -14.24 -2.28
CA ASN A 187 2.61 -14.03 -1.22
C ASN A 187 2.56 -12.56 -0.75
N PRO A 188 1.38 -11.90 -0.77
CA PRO A 188 1.21 -10.51 -0.33
C PRO A 188 1.75 -10.23 1.08
N ILE A 189 1.67 -11.16 2.02
CA ILE A 189 2.19 -10.98 3.39
C ILE A 189 3.73 -10.75 3.38
N LEU A 190 4.42 -11.37 2.42
CA LEU A 190 5.88 -11.29 2.26
C LEU A 190 6.32 -10.08 1.42
N THR A 191 5.49 -9.67 0.47
CA THR A 191 5.82 -8.59 -0.49
C THR A 191 5.26 -7.22 -0.08
N ASN A 192 4.28 -7.17 0.83
CA ASN A 192 3.70 -5.93 1.33
C ASN A 192 4.73 -5.04 2.03
N CYS A 193 4.60 -3.73 1.79
CA CYS A 193 5.40 -2.67 2.39
C CYS A 193 5.47 -2.78 3.92
N HIS A 194 6.63 -2.51 4.50
CA HIS A 194 6.85 -2.55 5.95
C HIS A 194 5.94 -1.59 6.72
N VAL A 195 5.55 -0.45 6.13
CA VAL A 195 4.69 0.56 6.75
C VAL A 195 3.32 0.00 7.12
N VAL A 196 2.72 -0.80 6.24
CA VAL A 196 1.39 -1.41 6.46
C VAL A 196 1.39 -2.26 7.73
N LYS A 197 2.48 -2.95 8.01
CA LYS A 197 2.61 -3.83 9.18
C LYS A 197 2.54 -3.03 10.49
N VAL A 198 3.13 -1.84 10.52
CA VAL A 198 3.07 -0.94 11.68
C VAL A 198 1.73 -0.20 11.73
N ALA A 199 1.14 0.16 10.58
CA ALA A 199 -0.18 0.78 10.51
C ALA A 199 -1.28 -0.17 11.04
N LEU A 200 -1.16 -1.48 10.81
CA LEU A 200 -2.06 -2.48 11.41
C LEU A 200 -1.95 -2.52 12.94
N MET A 201 -0.75 -2.34 13.51
CA MET A 201 -0.62 -2.17 14.95
C MET A 201 -1.31 -0.88 15.40
N TYR A 202 -1.04 0.23 14.71
CA TYR A 202 -1.68 1.50 15.03
C TYR A 202 -3.20 1.35 15.07
N ASP A 203 -3.80 0.80 14.01
CA ASP A 203 -5.24 0.61 13.91
C ASP A 203 -5.78 -0.32 15.01
N LEU A 204 -5.05 -1.41 15.31
CA LEU A 204 -5.42 -2.31 16.41
C LEU A 204 -5.51 -1.57 17.74
N TYR A 205 -4.48 -0.82 18.12
CA TYR A 205 -4.46 -0.11 19.41
C TYR A 205 -5.36 1.13 19.45
N ARG A 206 -5.59 1.78 18.31
CA ARG A 206 -6.40 2.99 18.19
C ARG A 206 -7.90 2.69 18.13
N TYR A 207 -8.30 1.63 17.44
CA TYR A 207 -9.71 1.32 17.15
C TYR A 207 -10.19 -0.02 17.73
N GLY A 208 -9.30 -0.82 18.30
CA GLY A 208 -9.66 -2.14 18.84
C GLY A 208 -9.98 -3.17 17.75
N GLY A 209 -9.46 -2.97 16.54
CA GLY A 209 -9.73 -3.84 15.39
C GLY A 209 -8.64 -3.79 14.33
N ILE A 210 -8.60 -4.79 13.45
CA ILE A 210 -7.63 -4.87 12.36
C ILE A 210 -8.33 -4.50 11.05
N THR A 211 -7.80 -3.50 10.35
CA THR A 211 -8.41 -2.91 9.14
C THR A 211 -8.60 -3.92 8.00
N TYR A 212 -7.76 -4.96 7.91
CA TYR A 212 -7.96 -6.07 6.96
C TYR A 212 -9.27 -6.84 7.15
N SER A 213 -9.94 -6.72 8.30
CA SER A 213 -11.27 -7.30 8.50
C SER A 213 -12.29 -6.82 7.47
N LEU A 214 -12.18 -5.58 6.98
CA LEU A 214 -13.07 -5.03 5.94
C LEU A 214 -12.84 -5.71 4.59
N GLN A 215 -11.58 -5.86 4.18
CA GLN A 215 -11.23 -6.58 2.95
C GLN A 215 -11.64 -8.06 3.04
N TYR A 216 -11.42 -8.69 4.19
CA TYR A 216 -11.83 -10.08 4.42
C TYR A 216 -13.34 -10.26 4.39
N ALA A 217 -14.11 -9.30 4.92
CA ALA A 217 -15.56 -9.32 4.81
C ALA A 217 -16.04 -9.31 3.36
N GLU A 218 -15.37 -8.54 2.50
CA GLU A 218 -15.67 -8.52 1.06
C GLU A 218 -15.31 -9.84 0.38
N LEU A 219 -14.12 -10.37 0.64
CA LEU A 219 -13.71 -11.68 0.13
C LEU A 219 -14.68 -12.81 0.54
N ILE A 220 -15.25 -12.74 1.75
CA ILE A 220 -16.28 -13.69 2.20
C ILE A 220 -17.58 -13.51 1.40
N ARG A 221 -18.03 -12.28 1.15
CA ARG A 221 -19.26 -12.00 0.39
C ARG A 221 -19.19 -12.51 -1.05
N GLN A 222 -18.00 -12.44 -1.66
CA GLN A 222 -17.74 -12.97 -3.00
C GLN A 222 -17.76 -14.50 -3.09
N LYS A 223 -17.79 -15.22 -1.96
CA LYS A 223 -17.88 -16.69 -1.98
C LYS A 223 -19.32 -17.18 -2.06
N PRO A 224 -19.54 -18.37 -2.66
CA PRO A 224 -20.83 -19.05 -2.61
C PRO A 224 -21.32 -19.24 -1.15
N PRO A 225 -22.63 -19.06 -0.88
CA PRO A 225 -23.20 -19.11 0.48
C PRO A 225 -22.76 -20.33 1.31
N GLU A 226 -22.66 -21.50 0.69
CA GLU A 226 -22.32 -22.79 1.29
C GLU A 226 -20.93 -22.83 1.94
N ILE A 227 -19.96 -22.04 1.43
CA ILE A 227 -18.59 -22.01 1.98
C ILE A 227 -18.29 -20.76 2.81
N ARG A 228 -19.18 -19.75 2.83
CA ARG A 228 -18.93 -18.46 3.52
C ARG A 228 -18.59 -18.64 5.00
N LYS A 229 -19.29 -19.55 5.70
CA LYS A 229 -19.06 -19.82 7.13
C LYS A 229 -17.66 -20.38 7.38
N LYS A 230 -17.20 -21.29 6.53
CA LYS A 230 -15.85 -21.88 6.62
C LYS A 230 -14.78 -20.82 6.39
N VAL A 231 -14.89 -20.07 5.28
CA VAL A 231 -13.93 -19.01 4.93
C VAL A 231 -13.89 -17.92 5.99
N ARG A 232 -15.04 -17.52 6.55
CA ARG A 232 -15.11 -16.59 7.68
C ARG A 232 -14.33 -17.09 8.89
N LYS A 233 -14.45 -18.37 9.26
CA LYS A 233 -13.72 -18.96 10.39
C LYS A 233 -12.21 -18.93 10.14
N GLU A 234 -11.77 -19.31 8.95
CA GLU A 234 -10.35 -19.30 8.56
C GLU A 234 -9.75 -17.89 8.63
N LEU A 235 -10.42 -16.90 8.04
CA LEU A 235 -9.95 -15.50 8.06
C LEU A 235 -9.98 -14.90 9.47
N LEU A 236 -10.95 -15.26 10.30
CA LEU A 236 -10.99 -14.82 11.70
C LEU A 236 -9.80 -15.37 12.50
N ILE A 237 -9.42 -16.64 12.28
CA ILE A 237 -8.23 -17.23 12.90
C ILE A 237 -6.98 -16.45 12.49
N VAL A 238 -6.85 -16.07 11.21
CA VAL A 238 -5.73 -15.25 10.72
C VAL A 238 -5.69 -13.88 11.41
N LEU A 239 -6.83 -13.17 11.48
CA LEU A 239 -6.90 -11.86 12.15
C LEU A 239 -6.51 -11.95 13.63
N LEU A 240 -7.00 -12.97 14.34
CA LEU A 240 -6.65 -13.18 15.75
C LEU A 240 -5.18 -13.52 15.93
N SER A 241 -4.61 -14.30 15.02
CA SER A 241 -3.17 -14.59 15.01
C SER A 241 -2.36 -13.31 14.83
N PHE A 242 -2.79 -12.39 13.96
CA PHE A 242 -2.14 -11.08 13.79
C PHE A 242 -2.25 -10.25 15.07
N ALA A 243 -3.45 -10.10 15.64
CA ALA A 243 -3.66 -9.32 16.85
C ALA A 243 -2.77 -9.81 18.00
N ARG A 244 -2.75 -11.12 18.25
CA ARG A 244 -1.94 -11.72 19.31
C ARG A 244 -0.44 -11.52 19.08
N SER A 245 0.04 -11.72 17.85
CA SER A 245 1.45 -11.49 17.54
C SER A 245 1.84 -10.02 17.68
N ILE A 246 0.94 -9.08 17.36
CA ILE A 246 1.16 -7.65 17.59
C ILE A 246 1.28 -7.37 19.09
N PHE A 247 0.32 -7.86 19.91
CA PHE A 247 0.36 -7.67 21.36
C PHE A 247 1.63 -8.27 21.99
N ARG A 248 2.07 -9.45 21.53
CA ARG A 248 3.30 -10.10 21.99
C ARG A 248 4.58 -9.48 21.45
N GLY A 249 4.49 -8.55 20.50
CA GLY A 249 5.65 -7.96 19.85
C GLY A 249 6.43 -8.89 18.91
N THR A 250 5.84 -10.01 18.49
CA THR A 250 6.47 -10.97 17.58
C THR A 250 6.03 -10.79 16.12
N PHE A 251 5.05 -9.92 15.86
CA PHE A 251 4.55 -9.68 14.51
C PHE A 251 5.56 -8.91 13.66
N ASN A 252 6.15 -9.57 12.65
CA ASN A 252 7.02 -8.94 11.66
C ASN A 252 8.09 -8.01 12.26
N MET A 253 8.84 -8.48 13.26
CA MET A 253 9.80 -7.65 14.02
C MET A 253 10.77 -6.88 13.12
N SER A 254 11.31 -7.51 12.06
CA SER A 254 12.20 -6.83 11.11
C SER A 254 11.55 -5.63 10.41
N ALA A 255 10.25 -5.71 10.13
CA ALA A 255 9.50 -4.59 9.56
C ALA A 255 9.36 -3.43 10.55
N PHE A 256 9.11 -3.75 11.81
CA PHE A 256 8.96 -2.77 12.88
C PHE A 256 10.30 -2.10 13.15
N GLU A 257 11.37 -2.86 13.31
CA GLU A 257 12.74 -2.34 13.48
C GLU A 257 13.14 -1.42 12.34
N HIS A 258 12.96 -1.87 11.09
CA HIS A 258 13.27 -1.06 9.91
C HIS A 258 12.45 0.23 9.89
N PHE A 259 11.16 0.15 10.19
CA PHE A 259 10.28 1.31 10.21
C PHE A 259 10.69 2.32 11.29
N PHE A 260 10.74 1.90 12.56
CA PHE A 260 11.04 2.78 13.70
C PHE A 260 12.42 3.41 13.61
N LYS A 261 13.43 2.64 13.17
CA LYS A 261 14.77 3.16 12.90
C LYS A 261 14.74 4.28 11.86
N ARG A 262 13.96 4.12 10.79
CA ARG A 262 13.93 5.06 9.67
C ARG A 262 13.16 6.34 9.97
N ILE A 263 12.02 6.25 10.66
CA ILE A 263 11.22 7.44 11.02
C ILE A 263 11.78 8.19 12.25
N GLY A 264 12.69 7.55 13.00
CA GLY A 264 13.34 8.12 14.18
C GLY A 264 12.36 8.31 15.34
N THR A 265 11.67 7.24 15.74
CA THR A 265 10.77 7.18 16.91
C THR A 265 10.75 5.75 17.45
N THR A 266 10.18 5.53 18.63
CA THR A 266 10.01 4.18 19.20
C THR A 266 8.57 3.69 19.15
N ARG A 267 8.38 2.39 19.37
CA ARG A 267 7.04 1.81 19.51
C ARG A 267 6.31 2.41 20.71
N GLU A 268 7.01 2.63 21.82
CA GLU A 268 6.47 3.15 23.07
C GLU A 268 5.98 4.59 22.89
N GLU A 269 6.75 5.43 22.18
CA GLU A 269 6.34 6.80 21.85
C GLU A 269 5.06 6.80 21.01
N LEU A 270 4.98 5.94 19.99
CA LEU A 270 3.80 5.85 19.16
C LEU A 270 2.57 5.34 19.94
N LEU A 271 2.75 4.36 20.83
CA LEU A 271 1.67 3.85 21.68
C LEU A 271 1.12 4.92 22.62
N ARG A 272 1.97 5.81 23.17
CA ARG A 272 1.52 6.96 23.97
C ARG A 272 0.68 7.94 23.16
N ILE A 273 1.07 8.20 21.91
CA ILE A 273 0.27 9.06 21.00
C ILE A 273 -1.10 8.42 20.75
N ILE A 274 -1.12 7.11 20.44
CA ILE A 274 -2.37 6.37 20.21
C ILE A 274 -3.26 6.39 21.45
N GLU A 275 -2.69 6.18 22.64
CA GLU A 275 -3.41 6.22 23.91
C GLU A 275 -4.07 7.58 24.16
N LYS A 276 -3.32 8.68 23.99
CA LYS A 276 -3.87 10.03 24.10
C LYS A 276 -5.03 10.28 23.14
N HIS A 277 -4.97 9.77 21.90
CA HIS A 277 -6.09 9.89 20.97
C HIS A 277 -7.29 9.03 21.40
N ARG A 278 -7.04 7.80 21.87
CA ARG A 278 -8.09 6.89 22.36
C ARG A 278 -8.80 7.43 23.60
N GLU A 279 -8.09 8.10 24.51
CA GLU A 279 -8.69 8.72 25.71
C GLU A 279 -9.76 9.76 25.38
N ASN A 280 -9.63 10.42 24.23
CA ASN A 280 -10.56 11.44 23.75
C ASN A 280 -11.58 10.87 22.73
N ASP A 281 -11.57 9.56 22.48
CA ASP A 281 -12.47 8.94 21.50
C ASP A 281 -13.86 8.68 22.11
N PRO A 282 -14.97 9.07 21.45
CA PRO A 282 -16.32 8.81 21.94
C PRO A 282 -16.65 7.31 22.11
N ASN A 283 -15.91 6.41 21.44
CA ASN A 283 -16.07 4.97 21.50
C ASN A 283 -15.03 4.27 22.39
N LYS A 284 -14.32 5.02 23.26
CA LYS A 284 -13.25 4.50 24.13
C LYS A 284 -13.60 3.16 24.80
N GLU A 285 -14.76 3.08 25.46
CA GLU A 285 -15.18 1.87 26.19
C GLU A 285 -15.32 0.64 25.27
N ILE A 286 -15.84 0.84 24.05
CA ILE A 286 -15.98 -0.22 23.05
C ILE A 286 -14.60 -0.67 22.57
N ILE A 287 -13.69 0.29 22.33
CA ILE A 287 -12.32 0.03 21.89
C ILE A 287 -11.58 -0.78 22.96
N GLU A 288 -11.63 -0.37 24.22
CA GLU A 288 -10.98 -1.05 25.33
C GLU A 288 -11.52 -2.47 25.54
N ARG A 289 -12.84 -2.63 25.52
CA ARG A 289 -13.48 -3.96 25.55
C ARG A 289 -12.99 -4.85 24.41
N ASN A 290 -12.90 -4.32 23.19
CA ASN A 290 -12.44 -5.10 22.04
C ASN A 290 -10.97 -5.50 22.16
N LEU A 291 -10.12 -4.59 22.65
CA LEU A 291 -8.70 -4.89 22.91
C LEU A 291 -8.57 -6.03 23.92
N ASP A 292 -9.34 -6.00 25.01
CA ASP A 292 -9.28 -7.02 26.04
C ASP A 292 -9.84 -8.36 25.56
N LEU A 293 -10.92 -8.34 24.77
CA LEU A 293 -11.42 -9.54 24.09
C LEU A 293 -10.35 -10.14 23.17
N LEU A 294 -9.67 -9.35 22.35
CA LEU A 294 -8.63 -9.85 21.44
C LEU A 294 -7.41 -10.41 22.17
N LYS A 295 -7.08 -9.90 23.36
CA LYS A 295 -6.02 -10.45 24.22
C LYS A 295 -6.42 -11.78 24.86
N THR A 296 -7.69 -11.92 25.26
CA THR A 296 -8.17 -13.03 26.11
C THR A 296 -8.85 -14.17 25.34
N LEU A 297 -9.41 -13.89 24.15
CA LEU A 297 -10.10 -14.88 23.32
C LEU A 297 -9.23 -16.11 23.08
N GLN A 298 -9.67 -17.27 23.57
CA GLN A 298 -9.15 -18.59 23.21
C GLN A 298 -10.16 -19.25 22.26
N PHE A 299 -9.72 -19.62 21.05
CA PHE A 299 -10.54 -20.46 20.18
C PHE A 299 -10.24 -21.92 20.53
N LYS A 300 -11.26 -22.64 21.01
CA LYS A 300 -11.28 -24.10 21.05
C LYS A 300 -11.51 -24.66 19.65
#